data_AF-A0ABD5NZV1-F1
#
_entry.id   AF-A0ABD5NZV1-F1
#
_cell.length_a   1.000
_cell.length_b   1.000
_cell.length_c   1.000
_cell.angle_alpha   90.00
_cell.angle_beta   90.00
_cell.angle_gamma   90.00
#
_symmetry.space_group_name_H-M   'P 1'
#
loop_
_entity.id
_entity.type
_entity.pdbx_description
1 polymer ?
#
loop_
_entity_poly.entity_id
_entity_poly.type
_entity_poly.pdbx_seq_one_letter_code
_entity_poly.pdbx_strand_id
1 'polypeptide(L)'
;MSDRGNRTELFPARRLGTVDYMRTAGRRSNVHGLVEIDVTEARRRIEAIEAETGESQSFTAFLVCCLARAIDDHPHVNAYRDWRGRVHVFEDVDVNVLVETTVRGDRMGVPHVVRK
;
A
#
# COMPACT_ATOMS: atom_id res chain seq x y z
N MET A 1 13.07 6.83 -43.79
CA MET A 1 13.62 6.55 -42.44
C MET A 1 13.28 7.75 -41.56
N SER A 2 12.25 7.63 -40.72
CA SER A 2 11.85 8.71 -39.81
C SER A 2 12.82 8.74 -38.64
N ASP A 3 13.61 9.81 -38.57
CA ASP A 3 14.45 10.16 -37.43
C ASP A 3 13.53 10.43 -36.23
N ARG A 4 13.43 9.49 -35.29
CA ARG A 4 12.71 9.70 -34.03
C ARG A 4 13.60 10.54 -33.13
N GLY A 5 13.60 11.85 -33.38
CA GLY A 5 14.31 12.82 -32.55
C GLY A 5 13.90 12.72 -31.09
N ASN A 6 14.90 12.76 -30.20
CA ASN A 6 14.68 12.73 -28.76
C ASN A 6 13.81 13.93 -28.32
N ARG A 7 12.80 13.68 -27.47
CA ARG A 7 11.92 14.70 -26.90
C ARG A 7 12.15 14.84 -25.40
N THR A 8 12.33 16.07 -24.94
CA THR A 8 12.42 16.43 -23.52
C THR A 8 11.11 17.09 -23.09
N GLU A 9 10.55 16.66 -21.96
CA GLU A 9 9.32 17.22 -21.38
C GLU A 9 9.54 17.61 -19.92
N LEU A 10 8.73 18.55 -19.44
CA LEU A 10 8.77 18.95 -18.04
C LEU A 10 8.20 17.85 -17.15
N PHE A 11 8.89 17.55 -16.06
CA PHE A 11 8.39 16.63 -15.06
C PHE A 11 7.22 17.28 -14.30
N PRO A 12 6.07 16.58 -14.13
CA PRO A 12 4.92 17.16 -13.45
C PRO A 12 5.22 17.57 -12.01
N ALA A 13 5.01 18.84 -11.66
CA ALA A 13 5.30 19.38 -10.33
C ALA A 13 4.62 18.59 -9.20
N ARG A 14 3.40 18.09 -9.44
CA ARG A 14 2.64 17.26 -8.49
C ARG A 14 3.34 15.95 -8.08
N ARG A 15 4.29 15.46 -8.89
CA ARG A 15 5.04 14.22 -8.62
C ARG A 15 6.33 14.46 -7.83
N LEU A 16 6.75 15.72 -7.64
CA LEU A 16 7.97 16.04 -6.89
C LEU A 16 7.89 15.54 -5.44
N GLY A 17 6.72 15.65 -4.79
CA GLY A 17 6.53 15.11 -3.45
C GLY A 17 6.75 13.59 -3.37
N THR A 18 6.34 12.84 -4.39
CA THR A 18 6.63 11.40 -4.49
C THR A 18 8.12 11.14 -4.65
N VAL A 19 8.82 11.95 -5.45
CA VAL A 19 10.28 11.83 -5.64
C VAL A 19 11.01 12.02 -4.30
N ASP A 20 10.65 13.04 -3.53
CA ASP A 20 11.26 13.32 -2.23
C ASP A 20 10.94 12.23 -1.20
N TYR A 21 9.68 11.74 -1.20
CA TYR A 21 9.28 10.60 -0.37
C TYR A 21 10.13 9.37 -0.70
N MET A 22 10.29 9.01 -1.97
CA MET A 22 11.05 7.83 -2.39
C MET A 22 12.55 7.99 -2.08
N ARG A 23 13.12 9.19 -2.25
CA ARG A 23 14.50 9.48 -1.85
C ARG A 23 14.72 9.26 -0.35
N THR A 24 13.73 9.63 0.47
CA THR A 24 13.78 9.43 1.93
C THR A 24 13.60 7.96 2.29
N ALA A 25 12.61 7.28 1.68
CA ALA A 25 12.34 5.87 1.91
C ALA A 25 13.53 4.97 1.53
N GLY A 26 14.26 5.32 0.47
CA GLY A 26 15.45 4.59 0.01
C GLY A 26 16.63 4.62 0.98
N ARG A 27 16.60 5.45 2.03
CA ARG A 27 17.63 5.47 3.08
C ARG A 27 17.41 4.44 4.19
N ARG A 28 16.30 3.70 4.14
CA ARG A 28 15.97 2.66 5.13
C ARG A 28 16.75 1.39 4.82
N SER A 29 17.25 0.73 5.85
CA SER A 29 17.81 -0.62 5.75
C SER A 29 16.67 -1.62 5.62
N ASN A 30 16.31 -1.96 4.38
CA ASN A 30 15.21 -2.89 4.10
C ASN A 30 15.73 -4.32 4.01
N VAL A 31 15.01 -5.25 4.65
CA VAL A 31 15.18 -6.69 4.44
C VAL A 31 13.93 -7.18 3.72
N HIS A 32 14.12 -7.92 2.63
CA HIS A 32 13.02 -8.46 1.84
C HIS A 32 12.79 -9.93 2.20
N GLY A 33 11.57 -10.25 2.66
CA GLY A 33 11.10 -11.62 2.82
C GLY A 33 10.06 -11.92 1.75
N LEU A 34 10.30 -12.95 0.94
CA LEU A 34 9.31 -13.47 0.00
C LEU A 34 8.66 -14.69 0.64
N VAL A 35 7.34 -14.75 0.59
CA VAL A 35 6.55 -15.86 1.13
C VAL A 35 5.45 -16.22 0.15
N GLU A 36 5.08 -17.50 0.13
CA GLU A 36 3.92 -18.00 -0.59
C GLU A 36 2.85 -18.39 0.44
N ILE A 37 1.62 -17.98 0.18
CA ILE A 37 0.48 -18.22 1.05
C ILE A 37 -0.62 -18.82 0.20
N ASP A 38 -1.12 -19.99 0.57
CA ASP A 38 -2.30 -20.57 -0.04
C ASP A 38 -3.54 -19.76 0.36
N VAL A 39 -4.20 -19.19 -0.64
CA VAL A 39 -5.41 -18.35 -0.49
C VAL A 39 -6.65 -19.01 -1.08
N THR A 40 -6.58 -20.30 -1.44
CA THR A 40 -7.64 -21.04 -2.12
C THR A 40 -8.95 -20.97 -1.34
N GLU A 41 -8.92 -21.30 -0.05
CA GLU A 41 -10.12 -21.30 0.80
C GLU A 41 -10.64 -19.87 1.06
N ALA A 42 -9.75 -18.89 1.19
CA ALA A 42 -10.15 -17.50 1.35
C ALA A 42 -10.91 -16.98 0.12
N ARG A 43 -10.42 -17.28 -1.08
CA ARG A 43 -11.08 -16.92 -2.35
C ARG A 43 -12.42 -17.63 -2.51
N ARG A 44 -12.47 -18.94 -2.25
CA ARG A 44 -13.72 -19.71 -2.31
C ARG A 44 -14.80 -19.13 -1.39
N ARG A 45 -14.44 -18.69 -0.19
CA ARG A 45 -15.37 -18.07 0.75
C ARG A 45 -15.86 -16.71 0.28
N ILE A 46 -14.97 -15.87 -0.25
CA ILE A 46 -15.36 -14.56 -0.80
C ILE A 46 -16.37 -14.76 -1.93
N GLU A 47 -16.11 -15.69 -2.85
CA GLU A 47 -17.02 -16.01 -3.96
C GLU A 47 -18.36 -16.58 -3.46
N ALA A 48 -18.35 -17.42 -2.42
CA ALA A 48 -19.57 -17.95 -1.83
C ALA A 48 -20.42 -16.86 -1.17
N ILE A 49 -19.81 -15.94 -0.44
CA ILE A 49 -20.53 -14.81 0.18
C ILE A 49 -21.12 -13.91 -0.91
N GLU A 50 -20.38 -13.62 -1.98
CA GLU A 50 -20.91 -12.85 -3.11
C GLU A 50 -22.11 -13.57 -3.76
N ALA A 51 -22.04 -14.90 -3.94
CA ALA A 51 -23.14 -15.68 -4.49
C ALA A 51 -24.38 -15.71 -3.58
N GLU A 52 -24.21 -15.72 -2.26
CA GLU A 52 -25.29 -15.76 -1.28
C GLU A 52 -25.93 -14.38 -1.03
N THR A 53 -25.12 -13.32 -1.01
CA THR A 53 -25.55 -11.97 -0.60
C THR A 53 -25.73 -11.00 -1.75
N GLY A 54 -25.13 -11.29 -2.92
CA GLY A 54 -25.03 -10.35 -4.05
C GLY A 54 -23.99 -9.25 -3.84
N GLU A 55 -23.29 -9.22 -2.70
CA GLU A 55 -22.26 -8.23 -2.38
C GLU A 55 -20.86 -8.81 -2.58
N SER A 56 -20.07 -8.21 -3.48
CA SER A 56 -18.68 -8.62 -3.70
C SER A 56 -17.75 -8.04 -2.63
N GLN A 57 -17.04 -8.90 -1.90
CA GLN A 57 -15.99 -8.46 -0.98
C GLN A 57 -14.65 -8.35 -1.71
N SER A 58 -13.96 -7.22 -1.48
CA SER A 58 -12.62 -7.01 -2.01
C SER A 58 -11.61 -7.98 -1.37
N PHE A 59 -10.91 -8.75 -2.22
CA PHE A 59 -9.78 -9.57 -1.77
C PHE A 59 -8.68 -8.73 -1.11
N THR A 60 -8.43 -7.50 -1.57
CA THR A 60 -7.50 -6.58 -0.92
C THR A 60 -7.99 -6.18 0.47
N ALA A 61 -9.30 -5.94 0.65
CA ALA A 61 -9.86 -5.65 1.98
C ALA A 61 -9.70 -6.83 2.93
N PHE A 62 -9.88 -8.06 2.45
CA PHE A 62 -9.57 -9.27 3.22
C PHE A 62 -8.09 -9.30 3.65
N LEU A 63 -7.15 -9.04 2.75
CA LEU A 63 -5.72 -8.99 3.07
C LEU A 63 -5.38 -7.88 4.09
N VAL A 64 -5.99 -6.70 3.95
CA VAL A 64 -5.83 -5.59 4.90
C VAL A 64 -6.32 -5.99 6.29
N CYS A 65 -7.45 -6.69 6.39
CA CYS A 65 -7.97 -7.20 7.65
C CYS A 65 -7.01 -8.24 8.29
N CYS A 66 -6.47 -9.18 7.50
CA CYS A 66 -5.46 -10.13 7.97
C CYS A 66 -4.19 -9.42 8.46
N LEU A 67 -3.69 -8.45 7.70
CA LEU A 67 -2.50 -7.67 8.05
C LEU A 67 -2.72 -6.88 9.35
N ALA A 68 -3.86 -6.18 9.47
CA ALA A 68 -4.16 -5.40 10.65
C ALA A 68 -4.23 -6.27 11.91
N ARG A 69 -4.82 -7.46 11.82
CA ARG A 69 -4.84 -8.43 12.94
C ARG A 69 -3.45 -8.95 13.28
N ALA A 70 -2.65 -9.32 12.29
CA ALA A 70 -1.30 -9.82 12.54
C ALA A 70 -0.38 -8.77 13.19
N ILE A 71 -0.52 -7.50 12.78
CA ILE A 71 0.24 -6.38 13.35
C ILE A 71 -0.20 -6.09 14.79
N ASP A 72 -1.49 -6.18 15.09
CA ASP A 72 -2.04 -6.00 16.44
C ASP A 72 -1.39 -6.96 17.46
N ASP A 73 -1.15 -8.21 17.03
CA ASP A 73 -0.44 -9.21 17.84
C ASP A 73 1.08 -8.94 17.96
N HIS A 74 1.64 -8.03 17.15
CA HIS A 74 3.06 -7.72 17.08
C HIS A 74 3.34 -6.19 17.13
N PRO A 75 3.12 -5.52 18.29
CA PRO A 75 3.21 -4.05 18.38
C PRO A 75 4.56 -3.44 17.98
N HIS A 76 5.65 -4.20 18.10
CA HIS A 76 6.99 -3.75 17.71
C HIS A 76 7.15 -3.58 16.19
N VAL A 77 6.28 -4.22 15.38
CA VAL A 77 6.20 -3.99 13.94
C VAL A 77 5.40 -2.71 13.63
N ASN A 78 4.44 -2.34 14.49
CA ASN A 78 3.68 -1.09 14.44
C ASN A 78 4.39 0.06 15.16
N ALA A 79 5.64 0.32 14.81
CA ALA A 79 6.46 1.31 15.50
C ALA A 79 7.26 2.21 14.56
N TYR A 80 7.51 3.43 15.01
CA TYR A 80 8.30 4.43 14.28
C TYR A 80 9.49 4.90 15.11
N ARG A 81 10.70 4.84 14.53
CA ARG A 81 11.90 5.41 15.15
C ARG A 81 12.10 6.86 14.70
N ASP A 82 12.11 7.77 15.66
CA ASP A 82 12.38 9.19 15.39
C ASP A 82 13.88 9.51 15.28
N TRP A 83 14.18 10.73 14.86
CA TRP A 83 15.55 11.22 14.68
C TRP A 83 16.34 11.37 15.99
N ARG A 84 15.67 11.34 17.15
CA ARG A 84 16.29 11.37 18.49
C ARG A 84 16.58 9.97 19.01
N GLY A 85 16.31 8.94 18.22
CA GLY A 85 16.52 7.54 18.59
C GLY A 85 15.43 6.95 19.47
N ARG A 86 14.27 7.62 19.60
CA ARG A 86 13.12 7.09 20.35
C ARG A 86 12.25 6.23 19.43
N VAL A 87 11.65 5.19 19.99
CA VAL A 87 10.69 4.32 19.29
C VAL A 87 9.29 4.64 19.79
N HIS A 88 8.42 5.08 18.88
CA HIS A 88 7.01 5.33 19.12
C HIS A 88 6.25 4.08 18.72
N VAL A 89 5.55 3.46 19.67
CA VAL A 89 4.70 2.28 19.43
C VAL A 89 3.25 2.73 19.43
N PHE A 90 2.48 2.33 18.43
CA PHE A 90 1.09 2.76 18.27
C PHE A 90 0.13 1.64 18.70
N GLU A 91 -0.91 2.01 19.45
CA GLU A 91 -1.99 1.11 19.85
C GLU A 91 -2.91 0.81 18.66
N ASP A 92 -3.29 1.83 17.89
CA ASP A 92 -4.11 1.67 16.69
C ASP A 92 -3.28 1.19 15.50
N VAL A 93 -3.89 0.34 14.67
CA VAL A 93 -3.30 -0.12 13.41
C VAL A 93 -3.92 0.62 12.23
N ASP A 94 -3.11 1.49 11.61
CA ASP A 94 -3.44 2.21 10.38
C ASP A 94 -2.77 1.55 9.17
N VAL A 95 -3.56 0.99 8.26
CA VAL A 95 -3.07 0.36 7.03
C VAL A 95 -3.20 1.30 5.85
N ASN A 96 -2.07 1.64 5.21
CA ASN A 96 -2.04 2.43 3.99
C ASN A 96 -2.23 1.54 2.75
N VAL A 97 -3.28 1.80 1.98
CA VAL A 97 -3.63 1.10 0.74
C VAL A 97 -3.52 2.07 -0.43
N LEU A 98 -2.71 1.72 -1.43
CA LEU A 98 -2.59 2.52 -2.64
C LEU A 98 -3.72 2.16 -3.62
N VAL A 99 -4.61 3.11 -3.91
CA VAL A 99 -5.69 2.94 -4.89
C VAL A 99 -5.36 3.76 -6.13
N GLU A 100 -5.35 3.12 -7.28
CA GLU A 100 -5.18 3.85 -8.54
C GLU A 100 -6.47 4.60 -8.89
N THR A 101 -6.35 5.89 -9.19
CA THR A 101 -7.48 6.72 -9.60
C THR A 101 -7.06 7.79 -10.62
N THR A 102 -8.04 8.42 -11.25
CA THR A 102 -7.82 9.52 -12.19
C THR A 102 -8.19 10.83 -11.52
N VAL A 103 -7.20 11.70 -11.31
CA VAL A 103 -7.40 13.04 -10.76
C VAL A 103 -7.08 14.05 -11.84
N ARG A 104 -8.07 14.87 -12.25
CA ARG A 104 -7.92 15.91 -13.27
C ARG A 104 -7.33 15.39 -14.60
N GLY A 105 -7.75 14.20 -15.02
CA GLY A 105 -7.33 13.56 -16.29
C GLY A 105 -6.05 12.74 -16.19
N ASP A 106 -5.39 12.72 -15.03
CA ASP A 106 -4.13 12.00 -14.83
C ASP A 106 -4.31 10.80 -13.90
N ARG A 107 -3.86 9.62 -14.35
CA ARG A 107 -3.78 8.41 -13.52
C ARG A 107 -2.69 8.55 -12.46
N MET A 108 -3.05 8.32 -11.21
CA MET A 108 -2.13 8.32 -10.07
C MET A 108 -2.59 7.39 -8.96
N GLY A 109 -1.64 6.82 -8.22
CA GLY A 109 -1.93 6.09 -6.98
C GLY A 109 -2.18 7.07 -5.84
N VAL A 110 -3.34 6.96 -5.21
CA VAL A 110 -3.73 7.76 -4.04
C VAL A 110 -3.69 6.86 -2.81
N PRO A 111 -2.96 7.26 -1.75
CA PRO A 111 -2.96 6.52 -0.49
C PRO A 111 -4.29 6.69 0.23
N HIS A 112 -4.91 5.59 0.64
CA HIS A 112 -6.07 5.53 1.52
C HIS A 112 -5.68 4.82 2.81
N VAL A 113 -6.03 5.40 3.96
CA VAL A 113 -5.75 4.80 5.27
C VAL A 113 -7.02 4.12 5.78
N VAL A 114 -6.89 2.84 6.12
CA VAL A 114 -7.92 2.06 6.81
C VAL A 114 -7.46 1.87 8.24
N ARG A 115 -8.29 2.31 9.19
CA ARG A 115 -8.05 2.15 10.63
C ARG A 115 -8.83 0.96 11.16
N LYS A 116 -8.17 0.11 11.94
CA LYS A 116 -8.82 -0.93 12.75
C LYS A 116 -9.34 -0.33 14.05
#